data_AF-A0A0F2JD83-F1
#
_entry.id   AF-A0A0F2JD83-F1
#
_cell.length_a   1.000
_cell.length_b   1.000
_cell.length_c   1.000
_cell.angle_alpha   90.00
_cell.angle_beta   90.00
_cell.angle_gamma   90.00
#
_symmetry.space_group_name_H-M   'P 1'
#
loop_
_entity.id
_entity.type
_entity.pdbx_description
1 polymer ?
#
loop_
_entity_poly.entity_id
_entity_poly.type
_entity_poly.pdbx_seq_one_letter_code
_entity_poly.pdbx_strand_id
1 'polypeptide(L)'
;MVLNVEGPFTILSSLIDPMNFYKGLRKDPLRIQEILAVVEEGIIRYSLEGIERGASIISYGDPVGAIGIIGPKVYREYSGPSSWRIIKGIKEAGGKVLLHLCGKTSTALVKIEMARSYPLEADEASTYGQALLGLLDETTEPIVIGHRCIKRSLNRIVQPVLWGSN
;
A
#
# COMPACT_ATOMS: atom_id res chain seq x y z
N MET A 1 -7.28 -8.39 -12.93
CA MET A 1 -5.82 -8.70 -12.92
C MET A 1 -5.17 -8.04 -11.72
N VAL A 2 -4.20 -8.68 -11.05
CA VAL A 2 -3.48 -8.12 -9.89
C VAL A 2 -2.09 -7.66 -10.32
N LEU A 3 -1.74 -6.41 -10.02
CA LEU A 3 -0.39 -5.87 -10.20
C LEU A 3 0.30 -5.77 -8.83
N ASN A 4 1.48 -6.35 -8.69
CA ASN A 4 2.29 -6.17 -7.48
C ASN A 4 3.12 -4.90 -7.60
N VAL A 5 3.09 -4.08 -6.54
CA VAL A 5 3.78 -2.80 -6.47
C VAL A 5 4.57 -2.75 -5.16
N GLU A 6 5.89 -2.64 -5.29
CA GLU A 6 6.80 -2.47 -4.14
C GLU A 6 6.87 -1.01 -3.72
N GLY A 7 7.00 -0.81 -2.41
CA GLY A 7 7.13 0.50 -1.81
C GLY A 7 8.55 1.08 -1.89
N PRO A 8 8.68 2.36 -1.52
CA PRO A 8 9.88 3.14 -1.77
C PRO A 8 11.11 2.63 -1.00
N PHE A 9 10.96 2.13 0.23
CA PHE A 9 12.11 1.64 0.99
C PHE A 9 12.64 0.32 0.44
N THR A 10 11.76 -0.60 0.03
CA THR A 10 12.17 -1.83 -0.66
C THR A 10 12.90 -1.52 -1.96
N ILE A 11 12.37 -0.61 -2.79
CA ILE A 11 13.03 -0.20 -4.03
C ILE A 11 14.40 0.42 -3.74
N LEU A 12 14.48 1.38 -2.81
CA LEU A 12 15.73 2.05 -2.48
C LEU A 12 16.78 1.11 -1.88
N SER A 13 16.38 0.07 -1.15
CA SER A 13 17.32 -0.93 -0.63
C SER A 13 18.03 -1.73 -1.73
N SER A 14 17.45 -1.76 -2.95
CA SER A 14 18.06 -2.39 -4.13
C SER A 14 18.96 -1.43 -4.92
N LEU A 15 18.83 -0.11 -4.69
CA LEU A 15 19.53 0.94 -5.45
C LEU A 15 20.65 1.59 -4.64
N ILE A 16 20.50 1.65 -3.32
CA ILE A 16 21.39 2.34 -2.40
C ILE A 16 21.77 1.35 -1.30
N ASP A 17 23.06 1.33 -0.95
CA ASP A 17 23.52 0.64 0.24
C ASP A 17 22.67 1.05 1.46
N PRO A 18 22.02 0.11 2.17
CA PRO A 18 21.10 0.44 3.26
C PRO A 18 21.77 1.27 4.35
N MET A 19 23.05 1.01 4.67
CA MET A 19 23.76 1.76 5.71
C MET A 19 23.95 3.22 5.32
N ASN A 20 24.26 3.48 4.04
CA ASN A 20 24.33 4.84 3.51
C ASN A 20 22.96 5.53 3.47
N PHE A 21 21.90 4.82 3.11
CA PHE A 21 20.54 5.35 3.16
C PHE A 21 20.14 5.78 4.58
N TYR A 22 20.34 4.92 5.57
CA TYR A 22 20.03 5.23 6.99
C TYR A 22 20.94 6.31 7.58
N LYS A 23 22.19 6.44 7.12
CA LYS A 23 23.05 7.58 7.47
C LYS A 23 22.52 8.87 6.85
N GLY A 24 22.06 8.82 5.60
CA GLY A 24 21.47 9.95 4.89
C GLY A 24 20.26 10.52 5.61
N LEU A 25 19.36 9.68 6.14
CA LEU A 25 18.18 10.10 6.92
C LEU A 25 18.54 11.00 8.11
N ARG A 26 19.76 10.89 8.66
CA ARG A 26 20.24 11.70 9.77
C ARG A 26 21.08 12.89 9.33
N LYS A 27 21.93 12.70 8.33
CA LYS A 27 22.92 13.70 7.91
C LYS A 27 22.39 14.70 6.89
N ASP A 28 21.50 14.26 6.02
CA ASP A 28 20.94 15.06 4.93
C ASP A 28 19.49 14.63 4.64
N PRO A 29 18.56 14.93 5.55
CA PRO A 29 17.17 14.49 5.44
C PRO A 29 16.46 15.09 4.22
N LEU A 30 16.82 16.31 3.80
CA LEU A 30 16.24 16.97 2.62
C LEU A 30 16.57 16.19 1.35
N ARG A 31 17.84 15.82 1.16
CA ARG A 31 18.25 15.00 0.00
C ARG A 31 17.56 13.64 -0.03
N ILE A 32 17.34 13.01 1.14
CA ILE A 32 16.58 11.75 1.18
C ILE A 32 15.12 11.96 0.80
N GLN A 33 14.50 13.07 1.22
CA GLN A 33 13.14 13.40 0.81
C GLN A 33 13.03 13.64 -0.70
N GLU A 34 14.02 14.29 -1.33
CA GLU A 34 14.09 14.46 -2.78
C GLU A 34 14.18 13.10 -3.50
N ILE A 35 15.03 12.20 -3.01
CA ILE A 35 15.16 10.84 -3.54
C ILE A 35 13.84 10.05 -3.39
N LEU A 36 13.22 10.14 -2.22
CA LEU A 36 11.93 9.49 -1.97
C LEU A 36 10.85 10.03 -2.92
N ALA A 37 10.79 11.34 -3.15
CA ALA A 37 9.81 11.95 -4.05
C ALA A 37 9.92 11.40 -5.48
N VAL A 38 11.14 11.23 -6.00
CA VAL A 38 11.38 10.64 -7.32
C VAL A 38 10.87 9.19 -7.39
N VAL A 39 11.14 8.39 -6.34
CA VAL A 39 10.68 7.00 -6.28
C VAL A 39 9.16 6.92 -6.12
N GLU A 40 8.57 7.77 -5.26
CA GLU A 40 7.13 7.89 -5.07
C GLU A 40 6.41 8.18 -6.40
N GLU A 41 6.88 9.17 -7.15
CA GLU A 41 6.33 9.52 -8.46
C GLU A 41 6.43 8.34 -9.43
N GLY A 42 7.58 7.67 -9.48
CA GLY A 42 7.78 6.48 -10.29
C GLY A 42 6.80 5.35 -9.96
N ILE A 43 6.56 5.09 -8.67
CA ILE A 43 5.60 4.08 -8.21
C ILE A 43 4.17 4.45 -8.61
N ILE A 44 3.79 5.72 -8.46
CA ILE A 44 2.46 6.20 -8.86
C ILE A 44 2.29 5.99 -10.36
N ARG A 45 3.21 6.50 -11.20
CA ARG A 45 3.13 6.34 -12.67
C ARG A 45 3.06 4.87 -13.09
N TYR A 46 3.89 4.00 -12.51
CA TYR A 46 3.86 2.56 -12.78
C TYR A 46 2.51 1.93 -12.44
N SER A 47 1.92 2.32 -11.31
CA SER A 47 0.62 1.83 -10.88
C SER A 47 -0.49 2.28 -11.82
N LEU A 48 -0.47 3.56 -12.23
CA LEU A 48 -1.46 4.13 -13.16
C LEU A 48 -1.39 3.48 -14.55
N GLU A 49 -0.19 3.33 -15.10
CA GLU A 49 0.03 2.60 -16.37
C GLU A 49 -0.49 1.16 -16.29
N GLY A 50 -0.29 0.51 -15.14
CA GLY A 50 -0.85 -0.81 -14.87
C GLY A 50 -2.37 -0.84 -14.92
N ILE A 51 -3.02 0.16 -14.32
CA ILE A 51 -4.49 0.32 -14.32
C ILE A 51 -4.99 0.55 -15.76
N GLU A 52 -4.34 1.42 -16.52
CA GLU A 52 -4.67 1.68 -17.94
C GLU A 52 -4.58 0.40 -18.79
N ARG A 53 -3.67 -0.51 -18.45
CA ARG A 53 -3.51 -1.83 -19.09
C ARG A 53 -4.43 -2.92 -18.53
N GLY A 54 -5.38 -2.57 -17.64
CA GLY A 54 -6.41 -3.47 -17.13
C GLY A 54 -6.10 -4.09 -15.76
N ALA A 55 -5.10 -3.61 -15.02
CA ALA A 55 -4.94 -3.99 -13.63
C ALA A 55 -6.13 -3.45 -12.80
N SER A 56 -6.87 -4.37 -12.19
CA SER A 56 -8.07 -4.05 -11.41
C SER A 56 -7.77 -4.04 -9.90
N ILE A 57 -6.65 -4.66 -9.51
CA ILE A 57 -6.15 -4.68 -8.14
C ILE A 57 -4.67 -4.28 -8.15
N ILE A 58 -4.33 -3.25 -7.37
CA ILE A 58 -2.94 -2.89 -7.05
C ILE A 58 -2.61 -3.48 -5.68
N SER A 59 -1.68 -4.44 -5.64
CA SER A 59 -1.17 -4.99 -4.39
C SER A 59 0.08 -4.24 -3.96
N TYR A 60 -0.09 -3.30 -3.04
CA TYR A 60 0.99 -2.45 -2.52
C TYR A 60 1.59 -3.01 -1.23
N GLY A 61 2.92 -3.07 -1.16
CA GLY A 61 3.64 -3.43 0.05
C GLY A 61 5.04 -2.84 0.10
N ASP A 62 5.51 -2.49 1.30
CA ASP A 62 6.89 -2.04 1.54
C ASP A 62 7.52 -2.87 2.67
N PRO A 63 7.96 -4.11 2.40
CA PRO A 63 8.54 -4.97 3.44
C PRO A 63 9.73 -4.36 4.18
N VAL A 64 10.62 -3.68 3.46
CA VAL A 64 11.80 -3.04 4.07
C VAL A 64 11.39 -1.79 4.84
N GLY A 65 10.43 -1.01 4.34
CA GLY A 65 9.86 0.14 5.03
C GLY A 65 8.97 -0.19 6.22
N ALA A 66 8.72 -1.47 6.53
CA ALA A 66 7.81 -1.83 7.60
C ALA A 66 8.28 -1.33 8.98
N ILE A 67 7.33 -0.89 9.82
CA ILE A 67 7.61 -0.34 11.17
C ILE A 67 8.46 -1.26 12.06
N GLY A 68 8.35 -2.58 11.89
CA GLY A 68 9.15 -3.56 12.63
C GLY A 68 10.59 -3.74 12.12
N ILE A 69 10.92 -3.17 10.96
CA ILE A 69 12.26 -3.23 10.34
C ILE A 69 13.02 -1.94 10.57
N ILE A 70 12.42 -0.79 10.23
CA ILE A 70 13.08 0.53 10.32
C ILE A 70 12.85 1.25 11.66
N GLY A 71 11.99 0.69 12.51
CA GLY A 71 11.60 1.26 13.78
C GLY A 71 10.56 2.39 13.68
N PRO A 72 9.87 2.71 14.80
CA PRO A 72 8.72 3.61 14.80
C PRO A 72 9.05 5.05 14.42
N LYS A 73 10.25 5.53 14.76
CA LYS A 73 10.68 6.91 14.44
C LYS A 73 10.81 7.10 12.93
N VAL A 74 11.63 6.28 12.27
CA VAL A 74 11.86 6.38 10.83
C VAL A 74 10.57 6.09 10.06
N TYR A 75 9.74 5.16 10.54
CA TYR A 75 8.44 4.90 9.93
C TYR A 75 7.54 6.14 9.95
N ARG A 76 7.38 6.78 11.11
CA ARG A 76 6.51 7.95 11.26
C ARG A 76 7.02 9.17 10.48
N GLU A 77 8.33 9.35 10.39
CA GLU A 77 8.93 10.51 9.71
C GLU A 77 9.04 10.31 8.19
N TYR A 78 9.22 9.08 7.71
CA TYR A 78 9.54 8.81 6.30
C TYR A 78 8.65 7.76 5.63
N SER A 79 8.73 6.47 6.02
CA SER A 79 8.08 5.39 5.25
C SER A 79 6.56 5.45 5.27
N GLY A 80 5.94 5.74 6.42
CA GLY A 80 4.49 5.90 6.55
C GLY A 80 3.98 7.06 5.69
N PRO A 81 4.51 8.29 5.86
CA PRO A 81 4.16 9.43 5.02
C PRO A 81 4.35 9.20 3.52
N SER A 82 5.45 8.55 3.14
CA SER A 82 5.77 8.21 1.76
C SER A 82 4.76 7.21 1.17
N SER A 83 4.48 6.13 1.88
CA SER A 83 3.44 5.17 1.49
C SER A 83 2.07 5.83 1.36
N TRP A 84 1.71 6.72 2.28
CA TRP A 84 0.43 7.42 2.24
C TRP A 84 0.29 8.35 1.04
N ARG A 85 1.35 9.10 0.68
CA ARG A 85 1.37 9.92 -0.53
C ARG A 85 1.17 9.09 -1.78
N ILE A 86 1.82 7.93 -1.90
CA ILE A 86 1.65 7.00 -3.02
C ILE A 86 0.20 6.51 -3.09
N ILE A 87 -0.35 6.03 -1.97
CA ILE A 87 -1.73 5.52 -1.90
C ILE A 87 -2.72 6.59 -2.35
N LYS A 88 -2.56 7.83 -1.84
CA LYS A 88 -3.40 8.95 -2.25
C LYS A 88 -3.23 9.31 -3.72
N GLY A 89 -2.00 9.40 -4.22
CA GLY A 89 -1.74 9.73 -5.63
C GLY A 89 -2.37 8.73 -6.59
N ILE A 90 -2.36 7.43 -6.25
CA ILE A 90 -3.05 6.41 -7.05
C ILE A 90 -4.58 6.55 -6.92
N LYS A 91 -5.10 6.80 -5.72
CA LYS A 91 -6.54 6.97 -5.47
C LYS A 91 -7.11 8.22 -6.18
N GLU A 92 -6.37 9.31 -6.18
CA GLU A 92 -6.77 10.59 -6.78
C GLU A 92 -6.84 10.54 -8.31
N ALA A 93 -6.12 9.61 -8.95
CA ALA A 93 -6.22 9.39 -10.39
C ALA A 93 -7.58 8.80 -10.83
N GLY A 94 -8.37 8.28 -9.89
CA GLY A 94 -9.71 7.77 -10.16
C GLY A 94 -9.72 6.37 -10.81
N GLY A 95 -10.89 6.01 -11.36
CA GLY A 95 -11.11 4.74 -12.02
C GLY A 95 -11.57 3.60 -11.10
N LYS A 96 -11.91 2.46 -11.70
CA LYS A 96 -12.40 1.27 -10.99
C LYS A 96 -11.20 0.40 -10.58
N VAL A 97 -10.58 0.72 -9.45
CA VAL A 97 -9.41 0.00 -8.93
C VAL A 97 -9.49 -0.27 -7.43
N LEU A 98 -9.07 -1.47 -7.02
CA LEU A 98 -8.90 -1.83 -5.61
C LEU A 98 -7.41 -1.77 -5.23
N LEU A 99 -7.06 -0.88 -4.30
CA LEU A 99 -5.73 -0.81 -3.70
C LEU A 99 -5.66 -1.73 -2.48
N HIS A 100 -5.03 -2.88 -2.63
CA HIS A 100 -4.80 -3.81 -1.52
C HIS A 100 -3.47 -3.47 -0.83
N LEU A 101 -3.54 -2.98 0.41
CA LEU A 101 -2.39 -2.79 1.28
C LEU A 101 -2.05 -4.07 2.03
N CYS A 102 -0.77 -4.44 2.06
CA CYS A 102 -0.28 -5.47 2.98
C CYS A 102 -0.76 -5.17 4.41
N GLY A 103 -1.25 -6.19 5.14
CA GLY A 103 -1.74 -6.02 6.51
C GLY A 103 -0.74 -5.35 7.47
N LYS A 104 0.57 -5.53 7.25
CA LYS A 104 1.61 -4.81 8.03
C LYS A 104 1.58 -3.31 7.76
N THR A 105 1.44 -2.90 6.51
CA THR A 105 1.37 -1.50 6.08
C THR A 105 0.09 -0.84 6.56
N SER A 106 -1.08 -1.45 6.29
CA SER A 106 -2.37 -0.86 6.69
C SER A 106 -2.47 -0.67 8.20
N THR A 107 -2.10 -1.69 8.99
CA THR A 107 -2.16 -1.63 10.45
C THR A 107 -1.19 -0.59 11.00
N ALA A 108 -0.01 -0.47 10.40
CA ALA A 108 0.97 0.53 10.80
C ALA A 108 0.49 1.97 10.49
N LEU A 109 -0.13 2.20 9.33
CA LEU A 109 -0.74 3.50 8.97
C LEU A 109 -1.87 3.90 9.93
N VAL A 110 -2.74 2.96 10.29
CA VAL A 110 -3.78 3.18 11.31
C VAL A 110 -3.16 3.49 12.67
N LYS A 111 -2.13 2.74 13.08
CA LYS A 111 -1.44 2.94 14.36
C LYS A 111 -0.78 4.32 14.49
N ILE A 112 -0.36 4.93 13.38
CA ILE A 112 0.22 6.29 13.38
C ILE A 112 -0.81 7.37 13.03
N GLU A 113 -2.10 7.02 13.00
CA GLU A 113 -3.23 7.94 12.76
C GLU A 113 -3.20 8.61 11.39
N MET A 114 -2.52 7.99 10.41
CA MET A 114 -2.53 8.45 9.01
C MET A 114 -3.68 7.89 8.20
N ALA A 115 -4.30 6.82 8.68
CA ALA A 115 -5.48 6.22 8.06
C ALA A 115 -6.46 5.76 9.14
N ARG A 116 -7.73 5.66 8.79
CA ARG A 116 -8.77 5.02 9.61
C ARG A 116 -9.29 3.78 8.90
N SER A 117 -9.53 2.73 9.68
CA SER A 117 -10.08 1.49 9.16
C SER A 117 -11.58 1.41 9.42
N TYR A 118 -12.34 0.92 8.46
CA TYR A 118 -13.77 0.69 8.59
C TYR A 118 -14.17 -0.68 8.00
N PRO A 119 -15.16 -1.36 8.58
CA PRO A 119 -15.62 -2.64 8.06
C PRO A 119 -16.42 -2.43 6.77
N LEU A 120 -16.29 -3.39 5.85
CA LEU A 120 -17.07 -3.52 4.63
C LEU A 120 -17.58 -4.96 4.57
N GLU A 121 -18.90 -5.12 4.50
CA GLU A 121 -19.51 -6.43 4.31
C GLU A 121 -19.35 -6.83 2.85
N ALA A 122 -18.93 -8.07 2.61
CA ALA A 122 -18.89 -8.68 1.28
C ALA A 122 -19.92 -9.79 1.23
N ASP A 123 -20.91 -9.67 0.36
CA ASP A 123 -21.96 -10.67 0.28
C ASP A 123 -21.46 -11.97 -0.35
N GLU A 124 -21.93 -13.10 0.19
CA GLU A 124 -21.79 -14.46 -0.39
C GLU A 124 -20.35 -14.95 -0.70
N ALA A 125 -19.32 -14.29 -0.19
CA ALA A 125 -17.93 -14.65 -0.46
C ALA A 125 -17.44 -15.83 0.40
N SER A 126 -17.05 -16.93 -0.25
CA SER A 126 -16.48 -18.11 0.44
C SER A 126 -14.98 -17.96 0.77
N THR A 127 -14.27 -17.10 0.04
CA THR A 127 -12.82 -16.86 0.21
C THR A 127 -12.50 -15.37 0.21
N TYR A 128 -11.36 -15.00 0.79
CA TYR A 128 -10.91 -13.60 0.81
C TYR A 128 -10.78 -13.00 -0.60
N GLY A 129 -10.27 -13.78 -1.56
CA GLY A 129 -10.15 -13.35 -2.95
C GLY A 129 -11.50 -13.10 -3.60
N GLN A 130 -12.49 -13.96 -3.35
CA GLN A 130 -13.86 -13.73 -3.83
C GLN A 130 -14.47 -12.47 -3.23
N ALA A 131 -14.26 -12.21 -1.94
CA ALA A 131 -14.72 -10.98 -1.31
C ALA A 131 -14.11 -9.73 -1.97
N LEU A 132 -12.81 -9.75 -2.28
CA LEU A 132 -12.15 -8.66 -2.99
C LEU A 132 -12.72 -8.44 -4.40
N LEU A 133 -13.06 -9.52 -5.11
CA LEU A 133 -13.65 -9.45 -6.44
C LEU A 133 -15.08 -8.93 -6.42
N GLY A 134 -15.92 -9.41 -5.49
CA GLY A 134 -17.29 -8.91 -5.33
C GLY A 134 -17.32 -7.41 -5.02
N LEU A 135 -16.46 -6.96 -4.10
CA LEU A 135 -16.33 -5.53 -3.80
C LEU A 135 -15.84 -4.73 -5.01
N LEU A 136 -14.91 -5.29 -5.79
CA LEU A 136 -14.46 -4.68 -7.03
C LEU A 136 -15.62 -4.55 -8.02
N ASP A 137 -16.52 -5.53 -8.13
CA ASP A 137 -17.65 -5.47 -9.06
C ASP A 137 -18.64 -4.36 -8.71
N GLU A 138 -18.88 -4.13 -7.41
CA GLU A 138 -19.79 -3.10 -6.88
C GLU A 138 -19.23 -1.68 -6.90
N THR A 139 -17.90 -1.53 -6.80
CA THR A 139 -17.29 -0.22 -6.66
C THR A 139 -17.17 0.54 -7.98
N THR A 140 -17.39 1.85 -7.92
CA THR A 140 -17.25 2.79 -9.06
C THR A 140 -16.07 3.75 -8.88
N GLU A 141 -15.52 3.83 -7.67
CA GLU A 141 -14.39 4.70 -7.31
C GLU A 141 -13.24 3.86 -6.73
N PRO A 142 -12.00 4.41 -6.69
CA PRO A 142 -10.89 3.71 -6.09
C PRO A 142 -11.12 3.42 -4.60
N ILE A 143 -10.98 2.15 -4.22
CA ILE A 143 -11.16 1.69 -2.84
C ILE A 143 -9.87 1.11 -2.29
N VAL A 144 -9.54 1.44 -1.04
CA VAL A 144 -8.34 0.93 -0.37
C VAL A 144 -8.75 -0.13 0.64
N ILE A 145 -8.21 -1.33 0.51
CA ILE A 145 -8.46 -2.48 1.39
C ILE A 145 -7.16 -2.91 2.05
N GLY A 146 -7.20 -3.28 3.32
CA GLY A 146 -6.02 -3.71 4.06
C GLY A 146 -6.28 -4.79 5.10
N HIS A 147 -5.40 -4.84 6.09
CA HIS A 147 -5.44 -5.66 7.32
C HIS A 147 -5.29 -7.17 7.09
N ARG A 148 -5.34 -7.64 5.84
CA ARG A 148 -5.03 -9.01 5.44
C ARG A 148 -3.90 -9.04 4.41
N CYS A 149 -3.45 -10.25 4.10
CA CYS A 149 -2.41 -10.47 3.10
C CYS A 149 -3.06 -11.02 1.83
N ILE A 150 -2.74 -10.43 0.67
CA ILE A 150 -3.29 -10.87 -0.62
C ILE A 150 -2.95 -12.34 -0.93
N LYS A 151 -1.82 -12.84 -0.41
CA LYS A 151 -1.41 -14.25 -0.55
C LYS A 151 -2.35 -15.22 0.17
N ARG A 152 -3.25 -14.73 1.02
CA ARG A 152 -4.32 -15.50 1.67
C ARG A 152 -5.64 -15.41 0.91
N SER A 153 -5.63 -15.04 -0.38
CA SER A 153 -6.83 -14.95 -1.23
C SER A 153 -7.65 -16.24 -1.25
N LEU A 154 -7.01 -17.40 -1.21
CA LEU A 154 -7.68 -18.70 -1.19
C LEU A 154 -8.19 -19.12 0.21
N ASN A 155 -7.88 -18.35 1.26
CA ASN A 155 -8.33 -18.69 2.60
C ASN A 155 -9.83 -18.45 2.72
N ARG A 156 -10.54 -19.42 3.32
CA ARG A 156 -11.94 -19.26 3.67
C ARG A 156 -12.13 -18.12 4.68
N ILE A 157 -13.24 -17.39 4.52
CA ILE A 157 -13.65 -16.34 5.46
C ILE A 157 -14.93 -16.81 6.16
N VAL A 158 -14.91 -16.76 7.50
CA VAL A 158 -16.05 -17.18 8.34
C VAL A 158 -17.06 -16.04 8.49
N GLN A 159 -16.56 -14.80 8.47
CA GLN A 159 -17.34 -13.57 8.35
C GLN A 159 -16.74 -12.80 7.17
N PRO A 160 -17.53 -12.43 6.17
CA PRO A 160 -17.01 -11.82 4.96
C PRO A 160 -16.80 -10.32 5.13
N VAL A 161 -16.05 -9.94 6.17
CA VAL A 161 -15.73 -8.54 6.45
C VAL A 161 -14.36 -8.20 5.87
N LEU A 162 -14.37 -7.25 4.94
CA LEU A 162 -13.19 -6.56 4.43
C LEU A 162 -12.93 -5.31 5.27
N TRP A 163 -11.69 -4.84 5.27
CA TRP A 163 -11.29 -3.65 6.02
C TRP A 163 -10.87 -2.55 5.06
N GLY A 164 -11.78 -1.61 4.85
CA GLY A 164 -11.53 -0.35 4.16
C GLY A 164 -10.53 0.52 4.92
N SER A 165 -9.79 1.36 4.20
CA SER A 165 -8.87 2.33 4.78
C SER A 165 -9.06 3.69 4.10
N ASN A 166 -9.27 4.76 4.87
CA ASN A 166 -9.34 6.13 4.36
C ASN A 166 -8.48 7.11 5.16
#